data_AF-A0A662ITR4-F1
#
_entry.id   AF-A0A662ITR4-F1
#
_cell.length_a   1.000
_cell.length_b   1.000
_cell.length_c   1.000
_cell.angle_alpha   90.00
_cell.angle_beta   90.00
_cell.angle_gamma   90.00
#
_symmetry.space_group_name_H-M   'P 1'
#
loop_
_entity.id
_entity.type
_entity.pdbx_description
1 polymer ?
#
loop_
_entity_poly.entity_id
_entity_poly.type
_entity_poly.pdbx_seq_one_letter_code
_entity_poly.pdbx_strand_id
1 'polypeptide(L)'
;MAAGLYTMTIDCDFFAATWENPKKSKVAGKLAYAPVPKGPKGRGARIWAWSLAVPSSAANKEAAWLFIEWATSKPVLWWSTVKYGNYMPVRWSVLNSPEVTAITEKWGNGTWREAVTEMYAKYTLGSFYTPLPEQITLLNILSDAIQDAVAGKKTVEEAMKWAKNEAVKALKEAGYSLPV
;
A
#
# COMPACT_ATOMS: atom_id res chain seq x y z
N MET A 1 -10.25 2.09 11.37
CA MET A 1 -11.00 3.27 10.89
C MET A 1 -12.51 3.03 10.75
N ALA A 2 -12.99 2.13 9.89
CA ALA A 2 -14.43 1.95 9.54
C ALA A 2 -15.41 1.84 10.73
N ALA A 3 -14.98 1.25 11.84
CA ALA A 3 -15.78 1.12 13.07
C ALA A 3 -15.97 2.45 13.84
N GLY A 4 -15.28 3.52 13.47
CA GLY A 4 -15.32 4.82 14.16
C GLY A 4 -14.44 4.91 15.40
N LEU A 5 -13.51 3.97 15.59
CA LEU A 5 -12.65 3.89 16.79
C LEU A 5 -11.39 4.76 16.73
N TYR A 6 -11.09 5.33 15.56
CA TYR A 6 -9.89 6.14 15.32
C TYR A 6 -10.30 7.45 14.66
N THR A 7 -9.71 8.57 15.09
CA THR A 7 -9.97 9.90 14.50
C THR A 7 -9.11 10.17 13.28
N MET A 8 -7.92 9.57 13.22
CA MET A 8 -6.96 9.71 12.12
C MET A 8 -6.29 8.36 11.84
N THR A 9 -6.00 8.11 10.57
CA THR A 9 -5.20 6.97 10.11
C THR A 9 -4.33 7.40 8.93
N ILE A 10 -3.12 6.86 8.84
CA ILE A 10 -2.21 7.04 7.71
C ILE A 10 -2.07 5.66 7.09
N ASP A 11 -2.72 5.45 5.96
CA ASP A 11 -2.80 4.14 5.33
C ASP A 11 -2.99 4.30 3.81
N CYS A 12 -3.05 3.18 3.09
CA CYS A 12 -3.29 3.14 1.66
C CYS A 12 -4.66 3.72 1.28
N ASP A 13 -4.69 4.37 0.12
CA ASP A 13 -5.88 4.96 -0.50
C ASP A 13 -6.96 3.93 -0.85
N PHE A 14 -6.57 2.65 -1.00
CA PHE A 14 -7.46 1.51 -1.20
C PHE A 14 -8.65 1.46 -0.23
N PHE A 15 -8.39 1.76 1.04
CA PHE A 15 -9.39 1.58 2.07
C PHE A 15 -10.55 2.59 1.97
N ALA A 16 -10.40 3.69 1.23
CA ALA A 16 -11.46 4.66 1.01
C ALA A 16 -12.73 4.01 0.46
N ALA A 17 -12.60 3.02 -0.44
CA ALA A 17 -13.72 2.23 -0.97
C ALA A 17 -14.57 1.57 0.12
N THR A 18 -13.93 1.12 1.20
CA THR A 18 -14.61 0.49 2.34
C THR A 18 -15.10 1.55 3.31
N TRP A 19 -14.31 2.58 3.60
CA TRP A 19 -14.64 3.60 4.58
C TRP A 19 -15.78 4.51 4.13
N GLU A 20 -15.90 4.77 2.83
CA GLU A 20 -16.96 5.58 2.22
C GLU A 20 -18.22 4.77 1.88
N ASN A 21 -18.22 3.46 2.12
CA ASN A 21 -19.40 2.63 1.91
C ASN A 21 -20.27 2.59 3.18
N PRO A 22 -21.46 3.20 3.19
CA PRO A 22 -22.32 3.25 4.38
C PRO A 22 -22.85 1.88 4.82
N LYS A 23 -22.81 0.86 3.94
CA LYS A 23 -23.15 -0.52 4.31
C LYS A 23 -22.02 -1.23 5.06
N LYS A 24 -20.79 -0.73 4.96
CA LYS A 24 -19.58 -1.35 5.54
C LYS A 24 -18.91 -0.49 6.61
N SER A 25 -19.29 0.78 6.75
CA SER A 25 -18.57 1.76 7.56
C SER A 25 -19.51 2.70 8.31
N LYS A 26 -19.23 2.90 9.61
CA LYS A 26 -19.97 3.84 10.48
C LYS A 26 -19.55 5.31 10.26
N VAL A 27 -18.47 5.51 9.51
CA VAL A 27 -17.85 6.81 9.24
C VAL A 27 -18.01 7.26 7.79
N ALA A 28 -18.76 6.52 6.96
CA ALA A 28 -19.03 6.91 5.57
C ALA A 28 -19.63 8.33 5.50
N GLY A 29 -19.11 9.16 4.59
CA GLY A 29 -19.51 10.56 4.47
C GLY A 29 -19.05 11.49 5.60
N LYS A 30 -18.25 11.00 6.56
CA LYS A 30 -17.70 11.77 7.69
C LYS A 30 -16.17 11.90 7.62
N LEU A 31 -15.59 11.53 6.48
CA LEU A 31 -14.15 11.48 6.29
C LEU A 31 -13.67 12.72 5.54
N ALA A 32 -12.38 12.99 5.70
CA ALA A 32 -11.59 13.81 4.81
C ALA A 32 -10.25 13.11 4.60
N TYR A 33 -9.62 13.40 3.47
CA TYR A 33 -8.32 12.86 3.08
C TYR A 33 -7.35 14.00 2.82
N ALA A 34 -6.10 13.80 3.23
CA ALA A 34 -5.03 14.76 3.05
C ALA A 34 -3.71 14.03 2.76
N PRO A 35 -2.72 14.70 2.15
CA PRO A 35 -1.37 14.16 2.03
C PRO A 35 -0.78 13.79 3.40
N VAL A 36 0.07 12.75 3.42
CA VAL A 36 0.73 12.28 4.65
C VAL A 36 1.49 13.42 5.34
N PRO A 37 1.44 13.57 6.68
CA PRO A 37 2.09 14.66 7.39
C PRO A 37 3.58 14.82 7.04
N LYS A 38 4.07 16.05 7.03
CA LYS A 38 5.48 16.34 6.75
C LYS A 38 6.34 15.93 7.95
N GLY A 39 7.39 15.13 7.70
CA GLY A 39 8.46 14.87 8.65
C GLY A 39 9.64 15.84 8.48
N PRO A 40 10.69 15.73 9.31
CA PRO A 40 11.87 16.61 9.23
C PRO A 40 12.55 16.64 7.85
N LYS A 41 12.46 15.53 7.10
CA LYS A 41 13.02 15.39 5.75
C LYS A 41 12.01 15.66 4.62
N GLY A 42 10.82 16.16 4.93
CA GLY A 42 9.75 16.37 3.95
C GLY A 42 8.60 15.36 4.06
N ARG A 43 7.70 15.39 3.09
CA ARG A 43 6.63 14.40 2.92
C ARG A 43 7.12 13.30 1.98
N GLY A 44 6.68 12.07 2.22
CA GLY A 44 6.95 10.97 1.32
C GLY A 44 6.20 9.71 1.70
N ALA A 45 5.79 8.94 0.69
CA ALA A 45 5.21 7.61 0.84
C ALA A 45 5.78 6.67 -0.23
N ARG A 46 5.93 5.39 0.12
CA ARG A 46 6.26 4.36 -0.86
C ARG A 46 4.98 3.81 -1.47
N ILE A 47 5.05 3.37 -2.72
CA ILE A 47 3.94 2.74 -3.43
C ILE A 47 3.93 1.25 -3.11
N TRP A 48 2.75 0.77 -2.72
CA TRP A 48 2.45 -0.64 -2.69
C TRP A 48 1.71 -1.01 -3.99
N ALA A 49 2.07 -2.14 -4.58
CA ALA A 49 1.38 -2.68 -5.75
C ALA A 49 1.15 -4.17 -5.58
N TRP A 50 0.00 -4.63 -6.07
CA TRP A 50 -0.30 -6.05 -6.23
C TRP A 50 -0.07 -6.42 -7.68
N SER A 51 0.67 -7.50 -7.92
CA SER A 51 1.04 -7.97 -9.26
C SER A 51 0.76 -9.46 -9.39
N LEU A 52 0.46 -9.88 -10.62
CA LEU A 52 0.39 -11.29 -11.00
C LEU A 52 1.69 -11.68 -11.71
N ALA A 53 2.19 -12.89 -11.43
CA ALA A 53 3.39 -13.43 -12.05
C ALA A 53 3.15 -14.88 -12.49
N VAL A 54 3.82 -15.30 -13.56
CA VAL A 54 3.82 -16.70 -14.01
C VAL A 54 5.04 -17.38 -13.40
N PRO A 55 4.87 -18.37 -12.51
CA PRO A 55 6.01 -19.10 -11.95
C PRO A 55 6.70 -19.92 -13.04
N SER A 56 8.03 -20.08 -12.92
CA SER A 56 8.81 -20.87 -13.88
C SER A 56 8.36 -22.33 -13.98
N SER A 57 7.81 -22.87 -12.89
CA SER A 57 7.22 -24.22 -12.80
C SER A 57 5.82 -24.35 -13.40
N ALA A 58 5.20 -23.28 -13.92
CA ALA A 58 3.87 -23.34 -14.49
C ALA A 58 3.82 -24.33 -15.67
N ALA A 59 2.82 -25.23 -15.62
CA ALA A 59 2.57 -26.25 -16.62
C ALA A 59 2.10 -25.69 -17.97
N ASN A 60 1.37 -24.56 -17.95
CA ASN A 60 0.91 -23.88 -19.15
C ASN A 60 1.14 -22.36 -19.00
N LYS A 61 2.30 -21.90 -19.50
CA LYS A 61 2.76 -20.52 -19.33
C LYS A 61 1.99 -19.55 -20.22
N GLU A 62 1.62 -20.01 -21.41
CA GLU A 62 0.87 -19.26 -22.41
C GLU A 62 -0.54 -18.93 -21.90
N ALA A 63 -1.26 -19.93 -21.38
CA ALA A 63 -2.58 -19.70 -20.79
C ALA A 63 -2.51 -18.79 -19.56
N ALA A 64 -1.49 -18.96 -18.71
CA ALA A 64 -1.28 -18.07 -17.56
C ALA A 64 -1.02 -16.62 -17.99
N TRP A 65 -0.23 -16.42 -19.04
CA TRP A 65 0.03 -15.09 -19.61
C TRP A 65 -1.25 -14.44 -20.16
N LEU A 66 -2.03 -15.18 -20.96
CA LEU A 66 -3.31 -14.70 -21.49
C LEU A 66 -4.29 -14.35 -20.37
N PHE A 67 -4.31 -15.11 -19.28
CA PHE A 67 -5.12 -14.78 -18.11
C PHE A 67 -4.68 -13.45 -17.47
N ILE A 68 -3.37 -13.24 -17.28
CA ILE A 68 -2.85 -11.98 -16.73
C ILE A 68 -3.23 -10.80 -17.63
N GLU A 69 -3.08 -10.94 -18.95
CA GLU A 69 -3.48 -9.93 -19.92
C GLU A 69 -4.97 -9.59 -19.81
N TRP A 70 -5.83 -10.61 -19.79
CA TRP A 70 -7.28 -10.43 -19.63
C TRP A 70 -7.62 -9.77 -18.29
N ALA A 71 -7.13 -10.32 -17.19
CA ALA A 71 -7.45 -9.88 -15.82
C ALA A 71 -7.02 -8.44 -15.55
N THR A 72 -5.92 -8.00 -16.18
CA THR A 72 -5.37 -6.64 -16.04
C THR A 72 -5.76 -5.71 -17.19
N SER A 73 -6.61 -6.16 -18.11
CA SER A 73 -7.10 -5.35 -19.23
C SER A 73 -7.96 -4.18 -18.75
N LYS A 74 -8.01 -3.09 -19.54
CA LYS A 74 -8.83 -1.92 -19.21
C LYS A 74 -10.32 -2.28 -19.00
N PRO A 75 -10.98 -3.08 -19.86
CA PRO A 75 -12.39 -3.43 -19.66
C PRO A 75 -12.65 -4.23 -18.38
N VAL A 76 -11.78 -5.21 -18.07
CA VAL A 76 -11.95 -6.06 -16.88
C VAL A 76 -11.71 -5.28 -15.59
N LEU A 77 -10.67 -4.44 -15.56
CA LEU A 77 -10.42 -3.55 -14.41
C LEU A 77 -11.56 -2.55 -14.24
N TRP A 78 -12.04 -1.92 -15.31
CA TRP A 78 -13.20 -1.02 -15.24
C TRP A 78 -14.45 -1.73 -14.70
N TRP A 79 -14.74 -2.93 -15.20
CA TRP A 79 -15.87 -3.72 -14.75
C TRP A 79 -15.75 -4.09 -13.26
N SER A 80 -14.58 -4.54 -12.82
CA SER A 80 -14.27 -4.82 -11.41
C SER A 80 -14.47 -3.59 -10.53
N THR A 81 -13.97 -2.43 -10.96
CA THR A 81 -14.10 -1.17 -10.21
C THR A 81 -15.55 -0.72 -10.11
N VAL A 82 -16.25 -0.59 -11.25
CA VAL A 82 -17.59 0.00 -11.29
C VAL A 82 -18.66 -0.95 -10.75
N LYS A 83 -18.55 -2.26 -10.98
CA LYS A 83 -19.59 -3.23 -10.58
C LYS A 83 -19.35 -3.85 -9.21
N TYR A 84 -18.08 -4.06 -8.81
CA TYR A 84 -17.75 -4.77 -7.58
C TYR A 84 -17.05 -3.90 -6.53
N GLY A 85 -16.79 -2.63 -6.85
CA GLY A 85 -16.23 -1.68 -5.92
C GLY A 85 -14.73 -1.86 -5.67
N ASN A 86 -14.01 -2.43 -6.63
CA ASN A 86 -12.54 -2.47 -6.61
C ASN A 86 -11.95 -1.11 -7.06
N TYR A 87 -12.02 -0.10 -6.20
CA TYR A 87 -11.63 1.28 -6.53
C TYR A 87 -10.13 1.58 -6.48
N MET A 88 -9.28 0.57 -6.71
CA MET A 88 -7.87 0.76 -7.01
C MET A 88 -7.49 0.10 -8.34
N PRO A 89 -8.04 0.59 -9.45
CA PRO A 89 -7.57 0.14 -10.74
C PRO A 89 -6.12 0.58 -10.94
N VAL A 90 -5.26 -0.34 -11.35
CA VAL A 90 -3.83 -0.07 -11.68
C VAL A 90 -3.66 0.70 -13.00
N ARG A 91 -4.72 1.32 -13.52
CA ARG A 91 -4.72 2.09 -14.78
C ARG A 91 -5.39 3.44 -14.56
N TRP A 92 -4.64 4.52 -14.87
CA TRP A 92 -5.18 5.88 -14.90
C TRP A 92 -6.42 6.03 -15.78
N SER A 93 -6.46 5.34 -16.92
CA SER A 93 -7.61 5.38 -17.84
C SER A 93 -8.89 4.75 -17.27
N VAL A 94 -8.79 3.95 -16.21
CA VAL A 94 -9.95 3.44 -15.46
C VAL A 94 -10.24 4.33 -14.26
N LEU A 95 -9.22 4.73 -13.49
CA LEU A 95 -9.39 5.62 -12.33
C LEU A 95 -10.02 6.98 -12.72
N ASN A 96 -9.73 7.45 -13.93
CA ASN A 96 -10.24 8.70 -14.48
C ASN A 96 -11.43 8.49 -15.43
N SER A 97 -12.05 7.31 -15.47
CA SER A 97 -13.28 7.14 -16.25
C SER A 97 -14.42 7.97 -15.63
N PRO A 98 -15.42 8.39 -16.43
CA PRO A 98 -16.55 9.16 -15.90
C PRO A 98 -17.29 8.45 -14.76
N GLU A 99 -17.48 7.14 -14.86
CA GLU A 99 -18.21 6.35 -13.87
C GLU A 99 -17.46 6.26 -12.54
N VAL A 100 -16.14 6.05 -12.59
CA VAL A 100 -15.30 6.00 -11.38
C VAL A 100 -15.19 7.39 -10.76
N THR A 101 -15.08 8.42 -11.58
CA THR A 101 -15.00 9.82 -11.13
C THR A 101 -16.28 10.25 -10.43
N ALA A 102 -17.46 9.98 -11.00
CA ALA A 102 -18.76 10.33 -10.41
C ALA A 102 -18.99 9.74 -9.00
N ILE A 103 -18.28 8.66 -8.68
CA ILE A 103 -18.34 8.00 -7.36
C ILE A 103 -17.30 8.60 -6.43
N THR A 104 -16.05 8.65 -6.88
CA THR A 104 -14.90 9.04 -6.06
C THR A 104 -14.76 10.55 -5.85
N GLU A 105 -15.39 11.38 -6.69
CA GLU A 105 -15.42 12.85 -6.52
C GLU A 105 -16.14 13.28 -5.24
N LYS A 106 -16.99 12.42 -4.66
CA LYS A 106 -17.74 12.70 -3.43
C LYS A 106 -17.01 12.21 -2.18
N TRP A 107 -16.00 11.37 -2.35
CA TRP A 107 -15.26 10.78 -1.24
C TRP A 107 -14.47 11.84 -0.47
N GLY A 108 -14.50 11.74 0.84
CA GLY A 108 -13.88 12.68 1.75
C GLY A 108 -14.43 14.08 1.64
N ASN A 109 -15.71 14.24 1.27
CA ASN A 109 -16.30 15.53 0.95
C ASN A 109 -15.52 16.27 -0.17
N GLY A 110 -15.05 15.51 -1.18
CA GLY A 110 -14.33 16.05 -2.34
C GLY A 110 -12.81 16.00 -2.26
N THR A 111 -12.23 15.68 -1.10
CA THR A 111 -10.77 15.80 -0.93
C THR A 111 -9.98 14.56 -1.38
N TRP A 112 -10.63 13.40 -1.56
CA TRP A 112 -9.93 12.14 -1.81
C TRP A 112 -9.09 12.16 -3.10
N ARG A 113 -9.70 12.54 -4.23
CA ARG A 113 -9.02 12.52 -5.54
C ARG A 113 -7.83 13.48 -5.56
N GLU A 114 -7.96 14.66 -4.97
CA GLU A 114 -6.89 15.65 -4.88
C GLU A 114 -5.73 15.11 -4.05
N ALA A 115 -6.01 14.63 -2.83
CA ALA A 115 -4.99 14.08 -1.94
C ALA A 115 -4.22 12.90 -2.59
N VAL A 116 -4.94 11.98 -3.23
CA VAL A 116 -4.35 10.83 -3.91
C VAL A 116 -3.50 11.26 -5.12
N THR A 117 -4.03 12.15 -5.96
CA THR A 117 -3.29 12.65 -7.13
C THR A 117 -2.04 13.41 -6.71
N GLU A 118 -2.11 14.22 -5.67
CA GLU A 118 -0.96 14.95 -5.14
C GLU A 118 0.11 13.99 -4.59
N MET A 119 -0.29 12.97 -3.81
CA MET A 119 0.63 11.97 -3.28
C MET A 119 1.34 11.22 -4.41
N TYR A 120 0.61 10.81 -5.46
CA TYR A 120 1.20 10.15 -6.62
C TYR A 120 2.15 11.07 -7.40
N ALA A 121 1.78 12.32 -7.62
CA ALA A 121 2.56 13.25 -8.45
C ALA A 121 3.82 13.81 -7.76
N LYS A 122 3.76 14.05 -6.44
CA LYS A 122 4.81 14.82 -5.73
C LYS A 122 5.57 14.05 -4.66
N TYR A 123 4.94 13.07 -4.03
CA TYR A 123 5.43 12.50 -2.76
C TYR A 123 5.69 10.99 -2.83
N THR A 124 5.68 10.41 -4.02
CA THR A 124 6.04 9.01 -4.24
C THR A 124 7.55 8.83 -4.18
N LEU A 125 8.02 8.02 -3.23
CA LEU A 125 9.45 7.70 -3.02
C LEU A 125 9.89 6.41 -3.74
N GLY A 126 9.05 5.86 -4.62
CA GLY A 126 9.27 4.59 -5.30
C GLY A 126 8.56 3.41 -4.63
N SER A 127 8.90 2.19 -5.06
CA SER A 127 8.28 0.94 -4.59
C SER A 127 8.60 0.66 -3.13
N PHE A 128 7.63 0.10 -2.40
CA PHE A 128 7.84 -0.45 -1.05
C PHE A 128 8.89 -1.57 -1.07
N TYR A 129 8.79 -2.45 -2.07
CA TYR A 129 9.73 -3.53 -2.30
C TYR A 129 10.93 -3.09 -3.13
N THR A 130 12.13 -3.41 -2.65
CA THR A 130 13.40 -3.30 -3.35
C THR A 130 13.76 -4.64 -3.98
N PRO A 131 14.69 -4.68 -4.95
CA PRO A 131 15.17 -5.94 -5.54
C PRO A 131 16.02 -6.82 -4.59
N LEU A 132 16.12 -6.46 -3.30
CA LEU A 132 16.94 -7.18 -2.33
C LEU A 132 16.25 -8.49 -1.91
N PRO A 133 16.84 -9.67 -2.20
CA PRO A 133 16.23 -10.97 -1.85
C PRO A 133 15.90 -11.11 -0.35
N GLU A 134 16.73 -10.53 0.51
CA GLU A 134 16.62 -10.61 1.97
C GLU A 134 15.59 -9.63 2.55
N GLN A 135 14.94 -8.82 1.71
CA GLN A 135 14.02 -7.79 2.20
C GLN A 135 12.93 -8.37 3.11
N ILE A 136 12.39 -9.54 2.80
CA ILE A 136 11.36 -10.19 3.65
C ILE A 136 11.93 -10.54 5.03
N THR A 137 13.15 -11.07 5.09
CA THR A 137 13.86 -11.32 6.35
C THR A 137 14.02 -10.03 7.14
N LEU A 138 14.44 -8.93 6.49
CA LEU A 138 14.58 -7.63 7.14
C LEU A 138 13.25 -7.07 7.67
N LEU A 139 12.17 -7.25 6.91
CA LEU A 139 10.82 -6.84 7.32
C LEU A 139 10.33 -7.65 8.53
N ASN A 140 10.62 -8.95 8.59
CA ASN A 140 10.26 -9.79 9.73
C ASN A 140 11.01 -9.33 10.99
N ILE A 141 12.32 -9.11 10.89
CA ILE A 141 13.15 -8.59 12.00
C ILE A 141 12.59 -7.26 12.53
N LEU A 142 12.28 -6.33 11.63
CA LEU A 142 11.69 -5.04 12.02
C LEU A 142 10.31 -5.23 12.67
N SER A 143 9.50 -6.14 12.16
CA SER A 143 8.16 -6.42 12.68
C SER A 143 8.21 -7.00 14.10
N ASP A 144 9.14 -7.92 14.37
CA ASP A 144 9.33 -8.50 15.70
C ASP A 144 9.78 -7.45 16.71
N ALA A 145 10.69 -6.56 16.30
CA ALA A 145 11.13 -5.45 17.15
C ALA A 145 9.99 -4.50 17.50
N ILE A 146 9.17 -4.12 16.51
CA ILE A 146 8.00 -3.27 16.73
C ILE A 146 7.01 -3.96 17.67
N GLN A 147 6.75 -5.25 17.48
CA GLN A 147 5.85 -6.02 18.34
C GLN A 147 6.34 -6.06 19.79
N ASP A 148 7.63 -6.30 20.01
CA ASP A 148 8.23 -6.33 21.35
C ASP A 148 8.15 -4.97 22.04
N ALA A 149 8.37 -3.87 21.30
CA ALA A 149 8.24 -2.51 21.81
C ALA A 149 6.78 -2.18 22.18
N VAL A 150 5.82 -2.49 21.30
CA VAL A 150 4.39 -2.28 21.55
C VAL A 150 3.89 -3.12 22.72
N ALA A 151 4.41 -4.33 22.89
CA ALA A 151 4.10 -5.20 24.02
C ALA A 151 4.81 -4.80 25.33
N GLY A 152 5.67 -3.77 25.32
CA GLY A 152 6.42 -3.30 26.49
C GLY A 152 7.54 -4.24 26.96
N LYS A 153 7.94 -5.21 26.14
CA LYS A 153 9.04 -6.14 26.47
C LYS A 153 10.43 -5.51 26.31
N LYS A 154 10.53 -4.47 25.49
CA LYS A 154 11.73 -3.66 25.26
C LYS A 154 11.33 -2.20 25.14
N THR A 155 12.23 -1.28 25.46
CA THR A 155 12.08 0.11 25.02
C THR A 155 12.16 0.19 23.49
N VAL A 156 11.66 1.30 22.91
CA VAL A 156 11.74 1.53 21.45
C VAL A 156 13.20 1.54 21.01
N GLU A 157 14.07 2.21 21.76
CA GLU A 157 15.50 2.30 21.49
C GLU A 157 16.17 0.92 21.50
N GLU A 158 15.88 0.08 22.50
CA GLU A 158 16.42 -1.28 22.60
C GLU A 158 15.93 -2.17 21.46
N ALA A 159 14.64 -2.13 21.15
CA ALA A 159 14.04 -2.91 20.07
C ALA A 159 14.65 -2.53 18.70
N MET A 160 14.78 -1.23 18.42
CA MET A 160 15.36 -0.74 17.16
C MET A 160 16.86 -1.03 17.07
N LYS A 161 17.60 -0.96 18.19
CA LYS A 161 19.01 -1.36 18.23
C LYS A 161 19.17 -2.86 17.95
N TRP A 162 18.31 -3.69 18.53
CA TRP A 162 18.28 -5.12 18.24
C TRP A 162 17.98 -5.39 16.75
N ALA A 163 16.93 -4.75 16.21
CA ALA A 163 16.54 -4.91 14.80
C ALA A 163 17.69 -4.54 13.85
N LYS A 164 18.40 -3.44 14.13
CA LYS A 164 19.58 -3.04 13.36
C LYS A 164 20.67 -4.12 13.38
N ASN A 165 20.98 -4.67 14.55
CA ASN A 165 22.04 -5.67 14.70
C ASN A 165 21.70 -6.97 13.97
N GLU A 166 20.46 -7.47 14.10
CA GLU A 166 20.01 -8.67 13.40
C GLU A 166 19.92 -8.46 11.89
N ALA A 167 19.47 -7.29 11.44
CA ALA A 167 19.47 -6.94 10.01
C ALA A 167 20.90 -6.95 9.42
N VAL A 168 21.86 -6.34 10.12
CA VAL A 168 23.27 -6.35 9.71
C VAL A 168 23.84 -7.76 9.67
N LYS A 169 23.52 -8.59 10.66
CA LYS A 169 23.94 -9.99 10.72
C LYS A 169 23.38 -10.79 9.55
N ALA A 170 22.07 -10.71 9.31
CA ALA A 170 21.40 -11.42 8.21
C ALA A 170 21.99 -11.04 6.84
N LEU A 171 22.29 -9.76 6.63
CA LEU A 171 22.93 -9.31 5.39
C LEU A 171 24.37 -9.82 5.27
N LYS A 172 25.16 -9.83 6.35
CA LYS A 172 26.51 -10.39 6.30
C LYS A 172 26.51 -11.89 6.01
N GLU A 173 25.58 -12.64 6.61
CA GLU A 173 25.40 -14.08 6.37
C GLU A 173 24.97 -14.37 4.92
N ALA A 174 24.19 -13.47 4.31
CA ALA A 174 23.85 -13.51 2.89
C ALA A 174 24.98 -13.02 1.95
N GLY A 175 26.15 -12.65 2.49
CA GLY A 175 27.34 -12.30 1.70
C GLY A 175 27.47 -10.81 1.33
N TYR A 176 26.67 -9.92 1.92
CA TYR A 176 26.78 -8.48 1.66
C TYR A 176 27.91 -7.83 2.47
N SER A 177 28.70 -6.99 1.78
CA SER A 177 29.63 -6.04 2.41
C SER A 177 28.91 -4.73 2.68
N LEU A 178 28.66 -4.43 3.96
CA LEU A 178 27.98 -3.20 4.37
C LEU A 178 29.00 -2.07 4.61
N PRO A 179 28.75 -0.84 4.15
CA PRO A 179 29.59 0.31 4.49
C PRO A 179 29.56 0.53 6.00
N VAL A 180 30.74 0.78 6.56
CA VAL A 180 30.96 1.08 7.98
C VAL A 180 30.39 2.45 8.34
#